data_AF-A0A444UGL3-F1
#
_entry.id   AF-A0A444UGL3-F1
#
_cell.length_a   1.000
_cell.length_b   1.000
_cell.length_c   1.000
_cell.angle_alpha   90.00
_cell.angle_beta   90.00
_cell.angle_gamma   90.00
#
_symmetry.space_group_name_H-M   'P 1'
#
loop_
_entity.id
_entity.type
_entity.pdbx_description
1 polymer ?
#
loop_
_entity_poly.entity_id
_entity_poly.type
_entity_poly.pdbx_seq_one_letter_code
_entity_poly.pdbx_strand_id
1 'polypeptide(L)'
;MNAVLSLSPFERRTLPEKLQIKELGPDQPNITVNQQSSDRGKLYNQTFSKTWYEKKPWLCGCATRNVVFCFPCLLFRTNASDLDWTDQGVSVMKHISEKTKKHEHVWLIMEKLMSVCKPSQVSWLALLAVLGCASALPVDVDPVCTAGGHAKYRLAFTGKWSQTAFPKQYPLFRPPAQWSPIIAVTHSSDYHIWQRNEYASTGVREFTEKGEAWTLMKEVESAGEKIQSVYGIFSAPAITSGTGQNSADFEVFARHSLLSFIVRIVPSPDWFVGVDSLNLCEGDQWKEQLSLDLYPWDAGTDSGFTFSSPNFATIPQDTVTEITSSFPSHPANSFYYPRLKHLPPIARVTVTKLKGNHIMSLPKDLSQSNLIPIGNEIESLTNTPLDCEVSTWSPWGLCKGKCGQTGTKHRTRYISLQPANDGVACPNLEDEKECEPDNCV
;
A
#
# COMPACT_ATOMS: atom_id res chain seq x y z
N MET A 1 -32.24 15.05 -29.75
CA MET A 1 -31.24 15.93 -29.10
C MET A 1 -31.30 15.62 -27.62
N ASN A 2 -30.38 14.77 -27.15
CA ASN A 2 -30.39 14.27 -25.77
C ASN A 2 -29.96 15.41 -24.85
N ALA A 3 -30.91 16.03 -24.16
CA ALA A 3 -30.61 17.04 -23.17
C ALA A 3 -30.26 16.33 -21.85
N VAL A 4 -28.99 16.00 -21.63
CA VAL A 4 -28.51 15.47 -20.34
C VAL A 4 -28.83 16.44 -19.19
N LEU A 5 -29.06 17.72 -19.50
CA LEU A 5 -29.38 18.77 -18.54
C LEU A 5 -30.87 19.15 -18.44
N SER A 6 -31.83 18.37 -18.95
CA SER A 6 -33.25 18.67 -18.68
C SER A 6 -33.67 18.24 -17.26
N LEU A 7 -33.71 19.23 -16.37
CA LEU A 7 -34.60 19.40 -15.21
C LEU A 7 -34.50 18.46 -13.99
N SER A 8 -33.68 17.39 -13.98
CA SER A 8 -33.43 16.60 -12.76
C SER A 8 -31.96 16.60 -12.35
N PRO A 9 -31.63 17.00 -11.09
CA PRO A 9 -30.29 16.81 -10.54
C PRO A 9 -29.86 15.36 -10.67
N PHE A 10 -28.57 15.14 -10.99
CA PHE A 10 -28.02 13.81 -11.19
C PHE A 10 -28.34 12.88 -10.02
N GLU A 11 -28.27 13.36 -8.77
CA GLU A 11 -28.62 12.61 -7.56
C GLU A 11 -30.01 11.94 -7.62
N ARG A 12 -30.99 12.63 -8.20
CA ARG A 12 -32.40 12.21 -8.30
C ARG A 12 -32.68 11.28 -9.48
N ARG A 13 -31.65 10.95 -10.27
CA ARG A 13 -31.75 10.00 -11.38
C ARG A 13 -31.56 8.56 -10.90
N THR A 14 -32.26 7.65 -11.54
CA THR A 14 -32.10 6.21 -11.33
C THR A 14 -30.70 5.74 -11.76
N LEU A 15 -30.22 4.62 -11.21
CA LEU A 15 -28.92 4.08 -11.58
C LEU A 15 -28.75 3.84 -13.10
N PRO A 16 -29.75 3.33 -13.84
CA PRO A 16 -29.68 3.22 -15.29
C PRO A 16 -29.51 4.57 -16.01
N GLU A 17 -30.25 5.61 -15.60
CA GLU A 17 -30.12 6.95 -16.17
C GLU A 17 -28.73 7.55 -15.89
N LYS A 18 -28.19 7.31 -14.69
CA LYS A 18 -26.82 7.74 -14.30
C LYS A 18 -25.76 7.06 -15.17
N LEU A 19 -25.89 5.76 -15.40
CA LEU A 19 -25.00 4.99 -16.28
C LEU A 19 -25.11 5.44 -17.74
N GLN A 20 -26.32 5.72 -18.22
CA GLN A 20 -26.54 6.24 -19.57
C GLN A 20 -25.88 7.61 -19.78
N ILE A 21 -25.97 8.51 -18.79
CA ILE A 21 -25.28 9.81 -18.84
C ILE A 21 -23.76 9.64 -18.83
N LYS A 22 -23.25 8.71 -18.02
CA LYS A 22 -21.83 8.34 -17.96
C LYS A 22 -21.33 7.83 -19.32
N GLU A 23 -22.11 7.01 -20.02
CA GLU A 23 -21.77 6.46 -21.34
C GLU A 23 -21.84 7.50 -22.46
N LEU A 24 -22.82 8.41 -22.43
CA LEU A 24 -22.98 9.46 -23.44
C LEU A 24 -21.92 10.57 -23.31
N GLY A 25 -21.36 10.77 -22.11
CA GLY A 25 -20.36 11.79 -21.85
C GLY A 25 -20.94 13.21 -21.79
N PRO A 26 -20.08 14.24 -21.71
CA PRO A 26 -20.52 15.63 -21.63
C PRO A 26 -21.19 16.09 -22.92
N ASP A 27 -22.36 16.74 -22.81
CA ASP A 27 -22.99 17.43 -23.93
C ASP A 27 -22.14 18.64 -24.33
N GLN A 28 -21.76 18.75 -25.60
CA GLN A 28 -20.89 19.82 -26.12
C GLN A 28 -21.56 20.61 -27.27
N PRO A 29 -22.68 21.31 -27.00
CA PRO A 29 -23.41 22.04 -28.03
C PRO A 29 -22.66 23.31 -28.48
N ASN A 30 -23.06 23.88 -29.61
CA ASN A 30 -22.61 25.23 -29.98
C ASN A 30 -23.18 26.26 -29.00
N ILE A 31 -22.33 26.81 -28.13
CA ILE A 31 -22.71 27.90 -27.24
C ILE A 31 -22.34 29.24 -27.88
N THR A 32 -23.27 30.19 -27.88
CA THR A 32 -23.00 31.56 -28.34
C THR A 32 -22.95 32.48 -27.13
N VAL A 33 -21.83 32.49 -26.40
CA VAL A 33 -21.58 33.51 -25.37
C VAL A 33 -21.04 34.73 -26.07
N ASN A 34 -21.83 35.80 -26.16
CA ASN A 34 -21.35 37.11 -26.63
C ASN A 34 -21.26 38.05 -25.43
N GLN A 35 -20.05 38.32 -24.94
CA GLN A 35 -19.83 39.30 -23.88
C GLN A 35 -18.89 40.41 -24.34
N GLN A 36 -19.36 41.66 -24.19
CA GLN A 36 -18.52 42.84 -24.27
C GLN A 36 -17.87 43.08 -22.92
N SER A 37 -16.55 43.07 -22.89
CA SER A 37 -15.80 43.35 -21.68
C SER A 37 -14.86 44.52 -21.90
N SER A 38 -14.83 45.45 -20.96
CA SER A 38 -13.91 46.59 -20.95
C SER A 38 -12.70 46.23 -20.10
N ASP A 39 -11.48 46.36 -20.63
CA ASP A 39 -10.25 46.37 -19.84
C ASP A 39 -9.37 47.54 -20.30
N ARG A 40 -8.95 48.39 -19.36
CA ARG A 40 -8.20 49.63 -19.62
C ARG A 40 -8.79 50.49 -20.75
N GLY A 41 -10.12 50.60 -20.82
CA GLY A 41 -10.83 51.42 -21.82
C GLY A 41 -10.96 50.78 -23.21
N LYS A 42 -10.44 49.57 -23.43
CA LYS A 42 -10.66 48.81 -24.68
C LYS A 42 -11.81 47.83 -24.51
N LEU A 43 -12.74 47.84 -25.47
CA LEU A 43 -13.84 46.90 -25.57
C LEU A 43 -13.36 45.63 -26.30
N TYR A 44 -13.60 44.48 -25.68
CA TYR A 44 -13.29 43.16 -26.23
C TYR A 44 -14.57 42.34 -26.32
N ASN A 45 -14.87 41.82 -27.51
CA ASN A 45 -15.90 40.80 -27.70
C ASN A 45 -15.28 39.43 -27.40
N GLN A 46 -15.69 38.81 -26.30
CA GLN A 46 -15.26 37.45 -25.96
C GLN A 46 -16.35 36.47 -26.40
N THR A 47 -15.95 35.51 -27.26
CA THR A 47 -16.82 34.46 -27.79
C THR A 47 -16.33 33.08 -27.37
N PHE A 48 -17.26 32.24 -26.92
CA PHE A 48 -16.97 30.83 -26.63
C PHE A 48 -16.81 30.09 -27.95
N SER A 49 -15.61 29.57 -28.20
CA SER A 49 -15.30 28.74 -29.36
C SER A 49 -15.36 27.26 -28.99
N LYS A 50 -15.86 26.42 -29.89
CA LYS A 50 -15.84 24.94 -29.75
C LYS A 50 -14.45 24.36 -29.47
N THR A 51 -13.38 25.08 -29.86
CA THR A 51 -11.99 24.71 -29.54
C THR A 51 -11.74 24.54 -28.04
N TRP A 52 -12.59 25.11 -27.17
CA TRP A 52 -12.54 24.86 -25.73
C TRP A 52 -12.91 23.43 -25.34
N TYR A 53 -13.86 22.80 -26.04
CA TYR A 53 -14.19 21.40 -25.79
C TYR A 53 -13.07 20.45 -26.20
N GLU A 54 -12.34 20.79 -27.27
CA GLU A 54 -11.16 20.04 -27.68
C GLU A 54 -10.03 20.16 -26.64
N LYS A 55 -9.83 21.36 -26.10
CA LYS A 55 -8.82 21.62 -25.05
C LYS A 55 -9.20 21.04 -23.70
N LYS A 56 -10.50 20.93 -23.41
CA LYS A 56 -11.08 20.51 -22.13
C LYS A 56 -12.29 19.60 -22.41
N PRO A 57 -12.06 18.32 -22.71
CA PRO A 57 -13.13 17.37 -23.09
C PRO A 57 -14.21 17.19 -22.03
N TRP A 58 -13.90 17.56 -20.79
CA TRP A 58 -14.76 17.47 -19.61
C TRP A 58 -15.75 18.62 -19.44
N LEU A 59 -15.65 19.65 -20.28
CA LEU A 59 -16.63 20.73 -20.25
C LEU A 59 -17.97 20.25 -20.81
N CYS A 60 -19.03 20.51 -20.05
CA CYS A 60 -20.40 20.26 -20.48
C CYS A 60 -21.09 21.60 -20.76
N GLY A 61 -21.72 21.74 -21.91
CA GLY A 61 -22.37 22.96 -22.35
C GLY A 61 -23.89 22.90 -22.30
N CYS A 62 -24.50 24.05 -22.04
CA CYS A 62 -25.95 24.22 -22.11
C CYS A 62 -26.31 25.35 -23.08
N ALA A 63 -26.77 24.99 -24.28
CA ALA A 63 -27.13 25.95 -25.32
C ALA A 63 -28.35 26.80 -24.95
N THR A 64 -29.28 26.30 -24.14
CA THR A 64 -30.48 27.05 -23.73
C THR A 64 -30.13 28.18 -22.77
N ARG A 65 -29.13 28.00 -21.91
CA ARG A 65 -28.66 29.00 -20.95
C ARG A 65 -27.42 29.76 -21.40
N ASN A 66 -26.79 29.34 -22.51
CA ASN A 66 -25.49 29.81 -22.99
C ASN A 66 -24.39 29.80 -21.91
N VAL A 67 -24.28 28.71 -21.15
CA VAL A 67 -23.28 28.54 -20.08
C VAL A 67 -22.57 27.20 -20.19
N VAL A 68 -21.39 27.10 -19.57
CA VAL A 68 -20.64 25.85 -19.41
C VAL A 68 -20.56 25.40 -17.96
N PHE A 69 -20.51 24.10 -17.76
CA PHE A 69 -20.42 23.40 -16.48
C PHE A 69 -19.22 22.45 -16.49
N CYS A 70 -18.83 22.00 -15.29
CA CYS A 70 -17.86 20.93 -15.13
C CYS A 70 -18.60 19.61 -15.08
N PHE A 71 -18.45 18.76 -16.10
CA PHE A 71 -19.17 17.49 -16.19
C PHE A 71 -18.93 16.57 -14.97
N PRO A 72 -17.68 16.34 -14.51
CA PRO A 72 -17.44 15.61 -13.28
C PRO A 72 -18.15 16.20 -12.05
N CYS A 73 -18.15 17.53 -11.87
CA CYS A 73 -18.80 18.15 -10.72
C CYS A 73 -20.33 18.05 -10.79
N LEU A 74 -20.91 18.01 -11.99
CA LEU A 74 -22.34 17.72 -12.18
C LEU A 74 -22.69 16.28 -11.79
N LEU A 75 -21.79 15.32 -12.03
CA LEU A 75 -21.99 13.91 -11.71
C LEU A 75 -21.76 13.60 -10.22
N PHE A 76 -20.75 14.21 -9.61
CA PHE A 76 -20.24 13.82 -8.30
C PHE A 76 -20.31 14.96 -7.27
N ARG A 77 -21.44 15.68 -7.25
CA ARG A 77 -21.65 16.81 -6.34
C ARG A 77 -21.31 16.41 -4.89
N THR A 78 -20.37 17.14 -4.30
CA THR A 78 -20.03 17.10 -2.87
C THR A 78 -20.43 18.40 -2.18
N ASN A 79 -20.48 18.40 -0.85
CA ASN A 79 -20.78 19.59 -0.04
C ASN A 79 -19.76 20.75 -0.24
N ALA A 80 -18.63 20.49 -0.90
CA ALA A 80 -17.59 21.47 -1.23
C ALA A 80 -17.60 21.89 -2.72
N SER A 81 -18.61 21.51 -3.50
CA SER A 81 -18.64 21.77 -4.95
C SER A 81 -18.88 23.25 -5.26
N ASP A 82 -18.13 23.77 -6.24
CA ASP A 82 -18.31 25.13 -6.75
C ASP A 82 -19.67 25.26 -7.44
N LEU A 83 -20.55 26.08 -6.85
CA LEU A 83 -21.92 26.31 -7.33
C LEU A 83 -21.93 26.99 -8.72
N ASP A 84 -20.86 27.71 -9.08
CA ASP A 84 -20.69 28.31 -10.41
C ASP A 84 -20.60 27.23 -11.50
N TRP A 85 -20.00 26.07 -11.19
CA TRP A 85 -19.74 25.00 -12.15
C TRP A 85 -20.78 23.87 -12.15
N THR A 86 -21.81 23.99 -11.30
CA THR A 86 -22.86 22.98 -11.13
C THR A 86 -24.28 23.55 -11.29
N ASP A 87 -24.64 24.63 -10.58
CA ASP A 87 -26.02 25.17 -10.58
C ASP A 87 -26.18 26.40 -11.49
N GLN A 88 -25.25 27.36 -11.39
CA GLN A 88 -25.36 28.64 -12.09
C GLN A 88 -24.81 28.56 -13.52
N GLY A 89 -23.72 27.82 -13.71
CA GLY A 89 -23.01 27.72 -14.97
C GLY A 89 -22.10 28.92 -15.21
N VAL A 90 -20.93 28.67 -15.79
CA VAL A 90 -19.97 29.73 -16.11
C VAL A 90 -20.36 30.37 -17.43
N SER A 91 -20.71 31.65 -17.37
CA SER A 91 -21.04 32.49 -18.53
C SER A 91 -19.94 33.51 -18.86
N VAL A 92 -19.03 33.81 -17.92
CA VAL A 92 -18.03 34.89 -18.06
C VAL A 92 -16.67 34.37 -18.50
N MET A 93 -16.17 34.85 -19.65
CA MET A 93 -15.00 34.28 -20.31
C MET A 93 -13.65 34.86 -19.87
N LYS A 94 -13.62 36.02 -19.20
CA LYS A 94 -12.39 36.74 -18.82
C LYS A 94 -11.40 35.91 -17.98
N HIS A 95 -11.89 34.90 -17.26
CA HIS A 95 -11.09 34.04 -16.40
C HIS A 95 -11.33 32.55 -16.65
N ILE A 96 -11.94 32.14 -17.78
CA ILE A 96 -12.28 30.73 -18.00
C ILE A 96 -11.04 29.82 -18.01
N SER A 97 -9.92 30.29 -18.54
CA SER A 97 -8.63 29.56 -18.52
C SER A 97 -8.07 29.36 -17.11
N GLU A 98 -8.37 30.26 -16.18
CA GLU A 98 -7.91 30.21 -14.80
C GLU A 98 -8.88 29.42 -13.93
N LYS A 99 -10.19 29.64 -14.11
CA LYS A 99 -11.25 28.88 -13.43
C LYS A 99 -11.19 27.39 -13.80
N THR A 100 -10.88 27.04 -15.05
CA THR A 100 -10.77 25.63 -15.48
C THR A 100 -9.61 24.87 -14.84
N LYS A 101 -8.49 25.53 -14.48
CA LYS A 101 -7.33 24.87 -13.86
C LYS A 101 -7.68 24.11 -12.57
N LYS A 102 -8.59 24.64 -11.76
CA LYS A 102 -9.03 23.99 -10.51
C LYS A 102 -9.79 22.68 -10.77
N HIS A 103 -10.47 22.58 -11.91
CA HIS A 103 -11.31 21.44 -12.26
C HIS A 103 -10.62 20.44 -13.19
N GLU A 104 -9.44 20.78 -13.72
CA GLU A 104 -8.62 19.89 -14.54
C GLU A 104 -8.27 18.57 -13.83
N HIS A 105 -7.89 18.67 -12.56
CA HIS A 105 -7.57 17.50 -11.74
C HIS A 105 -8.79 16.60 -11.50
N VAL A 106 -9.99 17.20 -11.39
CA VAL A 106 -11.23 16.45 -11.16
C VAL A 106 -11.57 15.58 -12.38
N TRP A 107 -11.29 16.07 -13.60
CA TRP A 107 -11.42 15.26 -14.81
C TRP A 107 -10.43 14.10 -14.86
N LEU A 108 -9.15 14.33 -14.53
CA LEU A 108 -8.14 13.27 -14.52
C LEU A 108 -8.49 12.14 -13.54
N ILE A 109 -9.03 12.49 -12.37
CA ILE A 109 -9.57 11.51 -11.40
C ILE A 109 -10.74 10.72 -12.03
N MET A 110 -11.65 11.39 -12.74
CA MET A 110 -12.77 10.73 -13.41
C MET A 110 -12.32 9.82 -14.56
N GLU A 111 -11.37 10.24 -15.41
CA GLU A 111 -10.82 9.37 -16.46
C GLU A 111 -10.17 8.12 -15.87
N LYS A 112 -9.45 8.27 -14.74
CA LYS A 112 -8.85 7.13 -14.02
C LYS A 112 -9.92 6.14 -13.55
N LEU A 113 -11.02 6.64 -12.98
CA LEU A 113 -12.20 5.85 -12.57
C LEU A 113 -12.97 5.22 -13.75
N MET A 114 -12.99 5.89 -14.90
CA MET A 114 -13.70 5.44 -16.12
C MET A 114 -12.89 4.42 -16.92
N SER A 115 -11.55 4.44 -16.84
CA SER A 115 -10.67 3.53 -17.58
C SER A 115 -10.74 2.07 -17.12
N VAL A 116 -11.42 1.79 -16.00
CA VAL A 116 -11.61 0.43 -15.43
C VAL A 116 -12.69 -0.38 -16.18
N CYS A 117 -13.39 0.18 -17.17
CA CYS A 117 -14.35 -0.58 -17.98
C CYS A 117 -14.26 -0.21 -19.47
N LYS A 118 -13.32 -0.83 -20.19
CA LYS A 118 -13.49 -1.08 -21.63
C LYS A 118 -13.55 -2.58 -21.86
N PRO A 119 -14.74 -3.18 -22.05
CA PRO A 119 -14.80 -4.55 -22.54
C PRO A 119 -14.28 -4.56 -23.99
N SER A 120 -13.30 -5.41 -24.24
CA SER A 120 -12.82 -5.77 -25.57
C SER A 120 -13.97 -6.19 -26.46
N GLN A 121 -14.03 -5.64 -27.68
CA GLN A 121 -15.02 -5.96 -28.71
C GLN A 121 -15.14 -7.46 -28.94
N VAL A 122 -16.28 -8.04 -28.54
CA VAL A 122 -16.76 -9.32 -29.07
C VAL A 122 -18.20 -9.12 -29.52
N SER A 123 -18.48 -9.58 -30.74
CA SER A 123 -19.65 -9.31 -31.56
C SER A 123 -20.98 -9.70 -30.88
N TRP A 124 -21.87 -8.72 -30.77
CA TRP A 124 -23.20 -8.78 -30.14
C TRP A 124 -24.27 -9.36 -31.08
N LEU A 125 -24.25 -10.67 -31.38
CA LEU A 125 -25.35 -11.29 -32.16
C LEU A 125 -25.83 -12.68 -31.72
N ALA A 126 -25.45 -13.22 -30.56
CA ALA A 126 -25.79 -14.62 -30.22
C ALA A 126 -26.50 -14.87 -28.87
N LEU A 127 -26.98 -13.84 -28.14
CA LEU A 127 -27.58 -14.04 -26.81
C LEU A 127 -28.93 -13.34 -26.63
N LEU A 128 -29.86 -13.54 -27.58
CA LEU A 128 -31.27 -13.16 -27.43
C LEU A 128 -32.22 -14.38 -27.41
N ALA A 129 -31.77 -15.52 -26.89
CA ALA A 129 -32.62 -16.71 -26.83
C ALA A 129 -32.36 -17.63 -25.64
N VAL A 130 -32.21 -17.13 -24.41
CA VAL A 130 -32.61 -17.87 -23.19
C VAL A 130 -32.97 -16.87 -22.09
N LEU A 131 -34.17 -16.28 -22.18
CA LEU A 131 -34.86 -15.71 -21.01
C LEU A 131 -35.68 -16.84 -20.38
N GLY A 132 -35.11 -17.49 -19.37
CA GLY A 132 -35.79 -18.54 -18.62
C GLY A 132 -34.89 -19.08 -17.52
N CYS A 133 -35.15 -18.65 -16.29
CA CYS A 133 -34.56 -19.13 -15.04
C CYS A 133 -33.07 -18.83 -14.83
N ALA A 134 -32.79 -17.67 -14.22
CA ALA A 134 -31.62 -17.52 -13.36
C ALA A 134 -32.11 -17.07 -11.99
N SER A 135 -32.07 -18.00 -11.03
CA SER A 135 -32.02 -17.71 -9.61
C SER A 135 -31.04 -16.56 -9.34
N ALA A 136 -31.42 -15.63 -8.47
CA ALA A 136 -30.56 -14.54 -8.01
C ALA A 136 -29.19 -15.10 -7.62
N LEU A 137 -28.16 -14.79 -8.41
CA LEU A 137 -26.78 -14.96 -7.98
C LEU A 137 -26.49 -13.84 -6.97
N PRO A 138 -25.93 -14.17 -5.80
CA PRO A 138 -25.59 -13.14 -4.82
C PRO A 138 -24.53 -12.21 -5.42
N VAL A 139 -24.70 -10.92 -5.15
CA VAL A 139 -23.67 -9.90 -5.31
C VAL A 139 -22.45 -10.39 -4.54
N ASP A 140 -21.29 -10.47 -5.21
CA ASP A 140 -20.02 -10.88 -4.62
C ASP A 140 -19.58 -9.80 -3.63
N VAL A 141 -20.07 -9.90 -2.39
CA VAL A 141 -19.56 -9.13 -1.25
C VAL A 141 -18.27 -9.83 -0.85
N ASP A 142 -17.16 -9.10 -0.78
CA ASP A 142 -15.88 -9.64 -0.29
C ASP A 142 -16.15 -10.53 0.93
N PRO A 143 -15.65 -11.78 0.96
CA PRO A 143 -16.03 -12.74 1.98
C PRO A 143 -15.62 -12.20 3.35
N VAL A 144 -16.59 -11.64 4.06
CA VAL A 144 -16.41 -11.10 5.41
C VAL A 144 -15.95 -12.25 6.28
N CYS A 145 -14.78 -12.11 6.88
CA CYS A 145 -14.27 -13.09 7.82
C CYS A 145 -15.24 -13.20 9.01
N THR A 146 -15.82 -14.38 9.21
CA THR A 146 -16.71 -14.70 10.32
C THR A 146 -16.07 -15.67 11.32
N ALA A 147 -14.76 -15.90 11.19
CA ALA A 147 -14.03 -16.83 12.03
C ALA A 147 -14.17 -16.48 13.53
N GLY A 148 -14.50 -17.48 14.33
CA GLY A 148 -14.63 -17.33 15.77
C GLY A 148 -13.27 -17.12 16.44
N GLY A 149 -13.21 -16.16 17.37
CA GLY A 149 -12.02 -15.88 18.17
C GLY A 149 -10.87 -15.26 17.39
N HIS A 150 -9.66 -15.39 17.94
CA HIS A 150 -8.42 -14.96 17.32
C HIS A 150 -7.54 -16.18 17.01
N ALA A 151 -6.65 -16.04 16.04
CA ALA A 151 -5.67 -17.06 15.71
C ALA A 151 -4.25 -16.52 15.87
N LYS A 152 -3.36 -17.38 16.37
CA LYS A 152 -1.92 -17.11 16.44
C LYS A 152 -1.24 -17.70 15.22
N TYR A 153 -0.34 -16.96 14.61
CA TYR A 153 0.44 -17.39 13.46
C TYR A 153 1.91 -17.13 13.67
N ARG A 154 2.74 -17.86 12.92
CA ARG A 154 4.16 -17.61 12.74
C ARG A 154 4.40 -17.22 11.29
N LEU A 155 4.95 -16.02 11.07
CA LEU A 155 5.53 -15.61 9.80
C LEU A 155 6.99 -16.05 9.78
N ALA A 156 7.36 -16.92 8.86
CA ALA A 156 8.73 -17.35 8.62
C ALA A 156 9.20 -16.80 7.27
N PHE A 157 10.15 -15.87 7.29
CA PHE A 157 10.77 -15.32 6.09
C PHE A 157 12.09 -16.02 5.82
N THR A 158 12.27 -16.50 4.59
CA THR A 158 13.47 -17.18 4.12
C THR A 158 14.09 -16.36 2.98
N GLY A 159 15.24 -15.74 3.24
CA GLY A 159 16.05 -15.09 2.22
C GLY A 159 16.64 -16.14 1.28
N LYS A 160 16.49 -15.94 -0.03
CA LYS A 160 17.03 -16.80 -1.10
C LYS A 160 17.98 -16.03 -2.03
N TRP A 161 18.45 -14.86 -1.60
CA TRP A 161 19.35 -14.02 -2.36
C TRP A 161 20.79 -14.54 -2.23
N SER A 162 21.12 -15.49 -3.09
CA SER A 162 22.46 -16.09 -3.20
C SER A 162 23.18 -15.63 -4.45
N GLN A 163 24.51 -15.65 -4.41
CA GLN A 163 25.35 -15.36 -5.58
C GLN A 163 25.09 -16.33 -6.74
N THR A 164 24.68 -17.57 -6.46
CA THR A 164 24.35 -18.55 -7.50
C THR A 164 23.06 -18.19 -8.25
N ALA A 165 22.01 -17.79 -7.52
CA ALA A 165 20.73 -17.42 -8.12
C ALA A 165 20.75 -16.02 -8.75
N PHE A 166 21.48 -15.09 -8.13
CA PHE A 166 21.60 -13.70 -8.56
C PHE A 166 23.08 -13.28 -8.66
N PRO A 167 23.82 -13.77 -9.67
CA PRO A 167 25.26 -13.54 -9.78
C PRO A 167 25.63 -12.11 -10.17
N LYS A 168 24.72 -11.36 -10.81
CA LYS A 168 25.01 -10.01 -11.29
C LYS A 168 25.16 -9.06 -10.11
N GLN A 169 26.36 -8.50 -9.96
CA GLN A 169 26.70 -7.47 -8.95
C GLN A 169 26.34 -7.88 -7.51
N TYR A 170 26.36 -9.18 -7.19
CA TYR A 170 26.04 -9.66 -5.84
C TYR A 170 26.91 -8.95 -4.79
N PRO A 171 26.33 -8.21 -3.83
CA PRO A 171 27.11 -7.45 -2.85
C PRO A 171 27.88 -8.36 -1.89
N LEU A 172 29.21 -8.32 -1.94
CA LEU A 172 30.09 -9.14 -1.07
C LEU A 172 30.67 -8.36 0.12
N PHE A 173 30.74 -7.03 0.02
CA PHE A 173 31.38 -6.20 1.04
C PHE A 173 30.81 -4.78 1.05
N ARG A 174 30.80 -4.18 2.25
CA ARG A 174 30.45 -2.76 2.53
C ARG A 174 29.13 -2.25 1.90
N PRO A 175 27.96 -2.74 2.37
CA PRO A 175 27.75 -3.94 3.17
C PRO A 175 27.57 -5.21 2.29
N PRO A 176 27.76 -6.43 2.83
CA PRO A 176 27.38 -7.65 2.13
C PRO A 176 25.85 -7.73 1.93
N ALA A 177 25.42 -8.56 0.98
CA ALA A 177 24.02 -8.84 0.72
C ALA A 177 23.33 -9.35 1.99
N GLN A 178 22.27 -8.67 2.42
CA GLN A 178 21.53 -8.95 3.65
C GLN A 178 20.10 -8.38 3.57
N TRP A 179 19.33 -8.54 4.65
CA TRP A 179 17.93 -8.09 4.74
C TRP A 179 17.74 -7.23 5.98
N SER A 180 16.92 -6.19 5.88
CA SER A 180 16.50 -5.40 7.05
C SER A 180 15.66 -6.25 8.02
N PRO A 181 15.33 -5.73 9.21
CA PRO A 181 14.24 -6.28 10.00
C PRO A 181 12.95 -6.39 9.20
N ILE A 182 12.10 -7.34 9.54
CA ILE A 182 10.76 -7.47 8.97
C ILE A 182 9.85 -6.53 9.74
N ILE A 183 9.09 -5.68 9.05
CA ILE A 183 7.99 -4.91 9.64
C ILE A 183 6.68 -5.47 9.09
N ALA A 184 5.84 -5.97 9.97
CA ALA A 184 4.60 -6.63 9.59
C ALA A 184 3.43 -6.14 10.44
N VAL A 185 2.26 -6.10 9.82
CA VAL A 185 1.06 -5.46 10.35
C VAL A 185 -0.14 -6.34 10.08
N THR A 186 -1.01 -6.50 11.08
CA THR A 186 -2.34 -7.09 10.90
C THR A 186 -3.40 -6.00 10.88
N HIS A 187 -4.25 -6.01 9.85
CA HIS A 187 -5.12 -4.88 9.54
C HIS A 187 -6.41 -5.30 8.80
N SER A 188 -7.35 -4.35 8.68
CA SER A 188 -8.53 -4.42 7.82
C SER A 188 -8.21 -3.96 6.40
N SER A 189 -9.16 -4.08 5.48
CA SER A 189 -9.04 -3.56 4.11
C SER A 189 -8.90 -2.04 4.01
N ASP A 190 -9.09 -1.30 5.09
CA ASP A 190 -9.03 0.18 5.09
C ASP A 190 -7.60 0.71 5.26
N TYR A 191 -6.63 -0.18 5.44
CA TYR A 191 -5.22 0.17 5.62
C TYR A 191 -4.33 -0.63 4.70
N HIS A 192 -3.32 0.05 4.16
CA HIS A 192 -2.25 -0.57 3.39
C HIS A 192 -0.93 0.05 3.83
N ILE A 193 0.05 -0.81 4.12
CA ILE A 193 1.42 -0.37 4.42
C ILE A 193 2.14 0.07 3.13
N TRP A 194 1.89 -0.62 2.02
CA TRP A 194 2.32 -0.26 0.66
C TRP A 194 1.40 -0.97 -0.34
N GLN A 195 1.26 -0.45 -1.57
CA GLN A 195 0.49 -1.10 -2.63
C GLN A 195 1.16 -0.92 -3.98
N ARG A 196 1.01 -1.91 -4.87
CA ARG A 196 1.46 -1.79 -6.26
C ARG A 196 0.77 -0.60 -6.94
N ASN A 197 1.53 0.18 -7.70
CA ASN A 197 1.07 1.36 -8.46
C ASN A 197 0.53 2.50 -7.59
N GLU A 198 0.81 2.49 -6.29
CA GLU A 198 0.55 3.61 -5.39
C GLU A 198 1.86 4.22 -4.89
N TYR A 199 1.80 5.44 -4.36
CA TYR A 199 2.99 6.12 -3.84
C TYR A 199 3.38 5.56 -2.48
N ALA A 200 4.68 5.31 -2.30
CA ALA A 200 5.23 5.01 -0.98
C ALA A 200 5.00 6.19 -0.01
N SER A 201 4.54 5.88 1.21
CA SER A 201 4.46 6.87 2.29
C SER A 201 5.86 7.35 2.69
N THR A 202 5.92 8.42 3.50
CA THR A 202 7.19 8.90 4.06
C THR A 202 7.86 7.81 4.91
N GLY A 203 7.09 7.07 5.71
CA GLY A 203 7.58 5.95 6.49
C GLY A 203 8.14 4.81 5.63
N VAL A 204 7.42 4.43 4.56
CA VAL A 204 7.91 3.41 3.62
C VAL A 204 9.19 3.88 2.96
N ARG A 205 9.26 5.12 2.48
CA ARG A 205 10.46 5.69 1.87
C ARG A 205 11.69 5.62 2.79
N GLU A 206 11.56 6.07 4.04
CA GLU A 206 12.69 6.04 4.98
C GLU A 206 13.13 4.60 5.30
N PHE A 207 12.16 3.69 5.43
CA PHE A 207 12.44 2.29 5.66
C PHE A 207 13.11 1.64 4.45
N THR A 208 12.62 1.88 3.24
CA THR A 208 13.13 1.26 2.01
C THR A 208 14.44 1.88 1.55
N GLU A 209 14.78 3.12 1.87
CA GLU A 209 16.08 3.74 1.54
C GLU A 209 17.15 3.50 2.61
N LYS A 210 16.77 3.52 3.90
CA LYS A 210 17.74 3.58 5.01
C LYS A 210 17.62 2.43 6.01
N GLY A 211 16.51 1.70 6.01
CA GLY A 211 16.19 0.71 7.04
C GLY A 211 15.65 1.33 8.33
N GLU A 212 15.31 2.63 8.32
CA GLU A 212 14.77 3.34 9.47
C GLU A 212 13.26 3.11 9.58
N ALA A 213 12.84 2.33 10.57
CA ALA A 213 11.43 1.92 10.70
C ALA A 213 10.56 2.90 11.52
N TRP A 214 11.15 3.85 12.24
CA TRP A 214 10.44 4.67 13.23
C TRP A 214 9.21 5.40 12.65
N THR A 215 9.38 6.12 11.54
CA THR A 215 8.32 6.89 10.89
C THR A 215 7.21 5.96 10.39
N LEU A 216 7.57 4.82 9.80
CA LEU A 216 6.62 3.80 9.37
C LEU A 216 5.79 3.27 10.54
N MET A 217 6.44 2.95 11.66
CA MET A 217 5.75 2.47 12.87
C MET A 217 4.77 3.52 13.42
N LYS A 218 5.10 4.81 13.30
CA LYS A 218 4.23 5.92 13.72
C LYS A 218 3.01 6.10 12.80
N GLU A 219 3.17 5.89 11.49
CA GLU A 219 2.06 5.90 10.54
C GLU A 219 1.07 4.75 10.82
N VAL A 220 1.60 3.55 11.10
CA VAL A 220 0.81 2.37 11.47
C VAL A 220 0.01 2.60 12.76
N GLU A 221 0.63 3.18 13.79
CA GLU A 221 -0.04 3.54 15.06
C GLU A 221 -1.17 4.54 14.81
N SER A 222 -0.90 5.61 14.05
CA SER A 222 -1.92 6.62 13.74
C SER A 222 -3.10 6.02 12.97
N ALA A 223 -2.90 4.98 12.17
CA ALA A 223 -3.99 4.26 11.51
C ALA A 223 -4.80 3.42 12.52
N GLY A 224 -4.13 2.71 13.42
CA GLY A 224 -4.78 1.97 14.52
C GLY A 224 -5.65 2.87 15.41
N GLU A 225 -5.15 4.04 15.82
CA GLU A 225 -5.87 4.94 16.72
C GLU A 225 -7.03 5.69 16.04
N LYS A 226 -6.80 6.22 14.82
CA LYS A 226 -7.76 7.15 14.19
C LYS A 226 -8.85 6.46 13.39
N ILE A 227 -8.50 5.37 12.71
CA ILE A 227 -9.40 4.68 11.78
C ILE A 227 -9.66 3.22 12.17
N GLN A 228 -9.07 2.74 13.28
CA GLN A 228 -9.28 1.39 13.84
C GLN A 228 -9.00 0.26 12.85
N SER A 229 -8.22 0.53 11.81
CA SER A 229 -7.95 -0.39 10.71
C SER A 229 -6.73 -1.27 10.96
N VAL A 230 -5.92 -0.99 11.99
CA VAL A 230 -4.75 -1.79 12.36
C VAL A 230 -4.96 -2.39 13.73
N TYR A 231 -4.69 -3.70 13.86
CA TYR A 231 -4.69 -4.39 15.14
C TYR A 231 -3.32 -4.34 15.82
N GLY A 232 -2.27 -4.77 15.13
CA GLY A 232 -0.95 -4.90 15.72
C GLY A 232 0.17 -4.76 14.70
N ILE A 233 1.31 -4.30 15.21
CA ILE A 233 2.59 -4.24 14.51
C ILE A 233 3.57 -5.19 15.19
N PHE A 234 4.28 -5.96 14.40
CA PHE A 234 5.25 -6.94 14.85
C PHE A 234 6.48 -6.89 13.96
N SER A 235 7.60 -7.29 14.53
CA SER A 235 8.87 -7.28 13.83
C SER A 235 9.64 -8.56 14.05
N ALA A 236 10.42 -8.94 13.05
CA ALA A 236 11.44 -9.97 13.18
C ALA A 236 12.82 -9.33 12.99
N PRO A 237 13.87 -9.85 13.66
CA PRO A 237 15.22 -9.34 13.48
C PRO A 237 15.69 -9.35 12.03
N ALA A 238 16.69 -8.52 11.72
CA ALA A 238 17.38 -8.51 10.44
C ALA A 238 18.08 -9.85 10.15
N ILE A 239 18.24 -10.20 8.87
CA ILE A 239 19.06 -11.34 8.44
C ILE A 239 20.36 -10.76 7.86
N THR A 240 21.49 -11.03 8.51
CA THR A 240 22.81 -10.45 8.18
C THR A 240 23.49 -11.07 6.95
N SER A 241 22.77 -11.88 6.17
CA SER A 241 23.24 -12.50 4.94
C SER A 241 22.11 -12.65 3.92
N GLY A 242 22.43 -12.77 2.64
CA GLY A 242 21.43 -12.84 1.57
C GLY A 242 20.58 -14.11 1.62
N THR A 243 21.09 -15.17 2.25
CA THR A 243 20.37 -16.41 2.54
C THR A 243 20.28 -16.65 4.03
N GLY A 244 19.08 -16.86 4.55
CA GLY A 244 18.86 -17.10 5.97
C GLY A 244 17.38 -17.13 6.27
N GLN A 245 17.02 -17.34 7.54
CA GLN A 245 15.63 -17.37 7.96
C GLN A 245 15.46 -16.64 9.28
N ASN A 246 14.36 -15.90 9.40
CA ASN A 246 13.87 -15.35 10.66
C ASN A 246 12.36 -15.54 10.73
N SER A 247 11.81 -15.46 11.94
CA SER A 247 10.38 -15.56 12.16
C SER A 247 9.88 -14.62 13.24
N ALA A 248 8.61 -14.24 13.13
CA ALA A 248 7.87 -13.54 14.17
C ALA A 248 6.50 -14.18 14.34
N ASP A 249 6.03 -14.23 15.58
CA ASP A 249 4.70 -14.70 15.92
C ASP A 249 3.76 -13.49 16.02
N PHE A 250 2.50 -13.65 15.61
CA PHE A 250 1.51 -12.56 15.61
C PHE A 250 0.10 -13.10 15.76
N GLU A 251 -0.83 -12.21 16.14
CA GLU A 251 -2.25 -12.53 16.29
C GLU A 251 -3.08 -11.85 15.18
N VAL A 252 -4.11 -12.56 14.72
CA VAL A 252 -5.14 -12.03 13.81
C VAL A 252 -6.53 -12.24 14.37
N PHE A 253 -7.41 -11.29 14.04
CA PHE A 253 -8.80 -11.21 14.46
C PHE A 253 -9.68 -11.08 13.23
N ALA A 254 -10.96 -11.46 13.32
CA ALA A 254 -11.85 -11.47 12.16
C ALA A 254 -11.92 -10.10 11.45
N ARG A 255 -11.94 -8.99 12.21
CA ARG A 255 -11.94 -7.61 11.67
C ARG A 255 -10.59 -7.18 11.07
N HIS A 256 -9.50 -7.84 11.44
CA HIS A 256 -8.13 -7.52 11.05
C HIS A 256 -7.44 -8.80 10.54
N SER A 257 -8.08 -9.43 9.55
CA SER A 257 -7.68 -10.74 9.01
C SER A 257 -6.62 -10.65 7.92
N LEU A 258 -6.27 -9.43 7.49
CA LEU A 258 -5.24 -9.18 6.49
C LEU A 258 -3.88 -9.01 7.15
N LEU A 259 -2.86 -9.55 6.50
CA LEU A 259 -1.46 -9.44 6.87
C LEU A 259 -0.70 -8.72 5.76
N SER A 260 -0.03 -7.64 6.10
CA SER A 260 0.97 -7.02 5.23
C SER A 260 2.33 -6.95 5.89
N PHE A 261 3.39 -7.02 5.10
CA PHE A 261 4.75 -6.82 5.60
C PHE A 261 5.68 -6.27 4.53
N ILE A 262 6.81 -5.73 4.99
CA ILE A 262 7.87 -5.16 4.16
C ILE A 262 9.25 -5.49 4.75
N VAL A 263 10.21 -5.78 3.86
CA VAL A 263 11.61 -6.08 4.17
C VAL A 263 12.49 -5.42 3.12
N ARG A 264 13.37 -4.49 3.50
CA ARG A 264 14.33 -3.84 2.59
C ARG A 264 15.42 -4.81 2.16
N ILE A 265 15.78 -4.74 0.88
CA ILE A 265 16.95 -5.41 0.31
C ILE A 265 18.18 -4.56 0.63
N VAL A 266 19.21 -5.13 1.25
CA VAL A 266 20.37 -4.37 1.72
C VAL A 266 21.68 -4.91 1.09
N PRO A 267 22.49 -4.07 0.45
CA PRO A 267 22.22 -2.68 0.08
C PRO A 267 21.31 -2.59 -1.15
N SER A 268 20.53 -1.51 -1.24
CA SER A 268 19.80 -1.13 -2.45
C SER A 268 19.45 0.37 -2.41
N PRO A 269 19.06 0.99 -3.54
CA PRO A 269 18.54 2.35 -3.58
C PRO A 269 17.29 2.48 -2.69
N ASP A 270 16.20 1.83 -3.08
CA ASP A 270 14.91 1.86 -2.39
C ASP A 270 14.14 0.54 -2.55
N TRP A 271 14.86 -0.57 -2.76
CA TRP A 271 14.27 -1.86 -3.11
C TRP A 271 13.87 -2.68 -1.89
N PHE A 272 12.77 -3.40 -2.01
CA PHE A 272 12.22 -4.23 -0.94
C PHE A 272 11.52 -5.49 -1.45
N VAL A 273 11.15 -6.37 -0.52
CA VAL A 273 10.18 -7.46 -0.74
C VAL A 273 9.09 -7.36 0.30
N GLY A 274 7.91 -7.88 0.01
CA GLY A 274 6.80 -7.82 0.95
C GLY A 274 5.56 -8.52 0.40
N VAL A 275 4.51 -8.50 1.22
CA VAL A 275 3.14 -8.83 0.78
C VAL A 275 2.21 -7.72 1.25
N ASP A 276 1.26 -7.34 0.40
CA ASP A 276 0.15 -6.45 0.73
C ASP A 276 -1.12 -7.30 0.87
N SER A 277 -1.83 -7.11 1.98
CA SER A 277 -3.20 -7.57 2.23
C SER A 277 -3.44 -9.08 2.08
N LEU A 278 -2.52 -9.90 2.62
CA LEU A 278 -2.69 -11.36 2.63
C LEU A 278 -3.83 -11.77 3.58
N ASN A 279 -4.94 -12.24 3.03
CA ASN A 279 -6.07 -12.70 3.83
C ASN A 279 -5.81 -14.08 4.45
N LEU A 280 -5.74 -14.13 5.78
CA LEU A 280 -5.54 -15.36 6.57
C LEU A 280 -6.85 -16.05 6.97
N CYS A 281 -7.99 -15.46 6.63
CA CYS A 281 -9.32 -15.97 6.91
C CYS A 281 -10.03 -16.38 5.63
N GLU A 282 -10.84 -17.44 5.70
CA GLU A 282 -11.69 -17.91 4.62
C GLU A 282 -13.03 -18.33 5.22
N GLY A 283 -14.06 -17.49 5.03
CA GLY A 283 -15.36 -17.66 5.66
C GLY A 283 -15.24 -17.65 7.19
N ASP A 284 -15.57 -18.78 7.81
CA ASP A 284 -15.53 -19.00 9.26
C ASP A 284 -14.24 -19.68 9.76
N GLN A 285 -13.27 -19.92 8.87
CA GLN A 285 -12.04 -20.65 9.21
C GLN A 285 -10.77 -19.83 9.01
N TRP A 286 -9.82 -20.08 9.90
CA TRP A 286 -8.45 -19.58 9.81
C TRP A 286 -7.59 -20.57 9.00
N LYS A 287 -6.94 -20.08 7.94
CA LYS A 287 -6.09 -20.90 7.06
C LYS A 287 -4.93 -21.52 7.83
N GLU A 288 -4.70 -22.82 7.67
CA GLU A 288 -3.65 -23.51 8.45
C GLU A 288 -2.24 -23.09 8.03
N GLN A 289 -2.01 -22.90 6.73
CA GLN A 289 -0.69 -22.50 6.20
C GLN A 289 -0.83 -21.80 4.85
N LEU A 290 0.00 -20.78 4.63
CA LEU A 290 0.22 -20.16 3.32
C LEU A 290 1.72 -20.06 3.03
N SER A 291 2.12 -20.23 1.77
CA SER A 291 3.50 -20.04 1.34
C SER A 291 3.54 -19.25 0.04
N LEU A 292 4.34 -18.19 0.00
CA LEU A 292 4.44 -17.27 -1.13
C LEU A 292 5.91 -17.05 -1.50
N ASP A 293 6.19 -17.16 -2.79
CA ASP A 293 7.46 -16.72 -3.36
C ASP A 293 7.44 -15.20 -3.55
N LEU A 294 8.53 -14.55 -3.15
CA LEU A 294 8.66 -13.10 -3.13
C LEU A 294 9.63 -12.62 -4.20
N TYR A 295 9.32 -11.46 -4.75
CA TYR A 295 10.06 -10.79 -5.82
C TYR A 295 10.37 -9.34 -5.42
N PRO A 296 11.46 -8.76 -5.95
CA PRO A 296 11.86 -7.40 -5.60
C PRO A 296 10.88 -6.35 -6.14
N TRP A 297 10.64 -5.34 -5.32
CA TRP A 297 9.85 -4.14 -5.63
C TRP A 297 10.75 -2.91 -5.52
N ASP A 298 10.46 -1.91 -6.33
CA ASP A 298 11.03 -0.57 -6.31
C ASP A 298 10.02 0.37 -5.66
N ALA A 299 10.46 1.20 -4.70
CA ALA A 299 9.56 2.10 -3.98
C ALA A 299 9.23 3.38 -4.77
N GLY A 300 9.98 3.67 -5.84
CA GLY A 300 9.81 4.85 -6.67
C GLY A 300 10.37 6.14 -6.06
N THR A 301 11.29 6.05 -5.09
CA THR A 301 11.82 7.20 -4.33
C THR A 301 13.30 7.47 -4.58
N ASP A 302 14.08 6.48 -5.02
CA ASP A 302 15.49 6.62 -5.40
C ASP A 302 15.78 5.93 -6.76
N SER A 303 16.32 6.68 -7.72
CA SER A 303 16.59 6.24 -9.08
C SER A 303 17.97 5.59 -9.27
N GLY A 304 18.61 5.12 -8.19
CA GLY A 304 19.83 4.33 -8.26
C GLY A 304 19.64 3.04 -9.09
N PHE A 305 20.62 2.70 -9.93
CA PHE A 305 20.50 1.54 -10.83
C PHE A 305 20.98 0.22 -10.22
N THR A 306 21.91 0.29 -9.26
CA THR A 306 22.60 -0.87 -8.70
C THR A 306 22.44 -0.91 -7.18
N PHE A 307 22.69 -2.09 -6.60
CA PHE A 307 22.63 -2.31 -5.14
C PHE A 307 23.41 -1.26 -4.33
N SER A 308 24.54 -0.82 -4.85
CA SER A 308 25.46 0.12 -4.18
C SER A 308 25.52 1.48 -4.88
N SER A 309 24.49 1.86 -5.64
CA SER A 309 24.43 3.19 -6.24
C SER A 309 24.36 4.27 -5.15
N PRO A 310 25.02 5.42 -5.33
CA PRO A 310 24.78 6.58 -4.48
C PRO A 310 23.32 7.03 -4.57
N ASN A 311 22.80 7.60 -3.49
CA ASN A 311 21.42 8.09 -3.44
C ASN A 311 21.17 9.11 -4.56
N PHE A 312 20.08 8.92 -5.29
CA PHE A 312 19.66 9.79 -6.37
C PHE A 312 18.13 9.87 -6.40
N ALA A 313 17.56 10.86 -5.69
CA ALA A 313 16.12 10.96 -5.51
C ALA A 313 15.33 10.97 -6.82
N THR A 314 14.26 10.18 -6.88
CA THR A 314 13.29 10.15 -7.99
C THR A 314 12.37 11.37 -7.90
N ILE A 315 12.43 12.26 -8.88
CA ILE A 315 11.66 13.51 -8.91
C ILE A 315 10.99 13.69 -10.29
N PRO A 316 9.64 13.72 -10.36
CA PRO A 316 8.69 13.49 -9.26
C PRO A 316 8.79 12.05 -8.73
N GLN A 317 8.35 11.82 -7.49
CA GLN A 317 8.28 10.48 -6.92
C GLN A 317 7.43 9.58 -7.86
N ASP A 318 7.91 8.37 -8.10
CA ASP A 318 7.20 7.34 -8.83
C ASP A 318 6.41 6.42 -7.87
N THR A 319 5.54 5.59 -8.42
CA THR A 319 4.76 4.62 -7.64
C THR A 319 5.53 3.33 -7.43
N VAL A 320 5.13 2.52 -6.45
CA VAL A 320 5.71 1.20 -6.21
C VAL A 320 5.55 0.31 -7.46
N THR A 321 6.66 -0.21 -7.98
CA THR A 321 6.68 -1.06 -9.17
C THR A 321 7.44 -2.36 -8.94
N GLU A 322 7.03 -3.42 -9.64
CA GLU A 322 7.70 -4.71 -9.55
C GLU A 322 8.98 -4.71 -10.39
N ILE A 323 10.09 -5.14 -9.80
CA ILE A 323 11.35 -5.34 -10.50
C ILE A 323 11.36 -6.74 -11.10
N THR A 324 11.55 -6.83 -12.41
CA THR A 324 11.54 -8.07 -13.18
C THR A 324 12.89 -8.31 -13.86
N SER A 325 13.07 -9.45 -14.52
CA SER A 325 14.29 -9.74 -15.27
C SER A 325 14.49 -8.82 -16.49
N SER A 326 13.42 -8.18 -16.96
CA SER A 326 13.41 -7.32 -18.15
C SER A 326 13.12 -5.84 -17.86
N PHE A 327 12.65 -5.50 -16.67
CA PHE A 327 12.29 -4.14 -16.27
C PHE A 327 12.72 -3.85 -14.84
N PRO A 328 13.41 -2.71 -14.58
CA PRO A 328 13.86 -1.70 -15.55
C PRO A 328 14.96 -2.25 -16.48
N SER A 329 14.96 -1.81 -17.75
CA SER A 329 15.73 -2.47 -18.84
C SER A 329 17.15 -1.94 -19.08
N HIS A 330 17.63 -1.04 -18.22
CA HIS A 330 18.98 -0.49 -18.37
C HIS A 330 20.05 -1.57 -18.11
N PRO A 331 21.10 -1.69 -18.93
CA PRO A 331 22.11 -2.75 -18.80
C PRO A 331 22.78 -2.81 -17.42
N ALA A 332 22.93 -1.67 -16.75
CA ALA A 332 23.53 -1.59 -15.43
C ALA A 332 22.62 -2.08 -14.29
N ASN A 333 21.30 -2.22 -14.52
CA ASN A 333 20.36 -2.56 -13.45
C ASN A 333 20.67 -3.92 -12.83
N SER A 334 20.75 -3.99 -11.50
CA SER A 334 21.14 -5.20 -10.77
C SER A 334 20.30 -6.43 -11.12
N PHE A 335 19.01 -6.24 -11.33
CA PHE A 335 18.07 -7.32 -11.65
C PHE A 335 17.77 -7.47 -13.14
N TYR A 336 18.48 -6.76 -14.02
CA TYR A 336 18.32 -6.94 -15.45
C TYR A 336 19.08 -8.17 -15.96
N TYR A 337 18.34 -9.24 -16.23
CA TYR A 337 18.79 -10.53 -16.75
C TYR A 337 18.03 -10.86 -18.06
N PRO A 338 18.43 -10.29 -19.22
CA PRO A 338 17.65 -10.37 -20.46
C PRO A 338 17.47 -11.79 -21.02
N ARG A 339 18.27 -12.76 -20.54
CA ARG A 339 18.16 -14.18 -20.92
C ARG A 339 17.16 -14.96 -20.06
N LEU A 340 16.73 -14.41 -18.94
CA LEU A 340 15.74 -15.03 -18.05
C LEU A 340 14.34 -14.52 -18.40
N LYS A 341 13.38 -15.44 -18.55
CA LYS A 341 11.97 -15.08 -18.74
C LYS A 341 11.39 -14.37 -17.51
N HIS A 342 11.75 -14.87 -16.33
CA HIS A 342 11.36 -14.32 -15.03
C HIS A 342 12.54 -14.47 -14.06
N LEU A 343 12.60 -13.61 -13.04
CA LEU A 343 13.54 -13.79 -11.95
C LEU A 343 13.18 -15.06 -11.15
N PRO A 344 14.17 -15.81 -10.61
CA PRO A 344 13.87 -16.75 -9.55
C PRO A 344 13.35 -15.98 -8.31
N PRO A 345 12.61 -16.63 -7.40
CA PRO A 345 12.20 -16.00 -6.14
C PRO A 345 13.41 -15.57 -5.33
N ILE A 346 13.46 -14.30 -4.93
CA ILE A 346 14.57 -13.75 -4.13
C ILE A 346 14.38 -14.05 -2.63
N ALA A 347 13.15 -14.31 -2.21
CA ALA A 347 12.81 -14.77 -0.88
C ALA A 347 11.53 -15.61 -0.91
N ARG A 348 11.20 -16.24 0.21
CA ARG A 348 9.94 -16.95 0.43
C ARG A 348 9.41 -16.62 1.82
N VAL A 349 8.11 -16.42 1.93
CA VAL A 349 7.42 -16.31 3.21
C VAL A 349 6.51 -17.51 3.41
N THR A 350 6.50 -18.05 4.63
CA THR A 350 5.55 -19.08 5.06
C THR A 350 4.83 -18.60 6.31
N VAL A 351 3.52 -18.54 6.25
CA VAL A 351 2.66 -18.13 7.36
C VAL A 351 1.94 -19.37 7.85
N THR A 352 2.20 -19.80 9.09
CA THR A 352 1.67 -21.05 9.65
C THR A 352 0.88 -20.76 10.91
N LYS A 353 -0.34 -21.28 11.00
CA LYS A 353 -1.18 -21.17 12.19
C LYS A 353 -0.58 -22.00 13.32
N LEU A 354 -0.45 -21.39 14.50
CA LEU A 354 0.04 -22.05 15.70
C LEU A 354 -1.13 -22.77 16.37
N LYS A 355 -0.96 -24.06 16.69
CA LYS A 355 -1.94 -24.81 17.46
C LYS A 355 -1.95 -24.29 18.91
N GLY A 356 -3.13 -23.97 19.44
CA GLY A 356 -3.27 -23.58 20.84
C GLY A 356 -2.84 -24.72 21.76
N ASN A 357 -1.90 -24.45 22.67
CA ASN A 357 -1.47 -25.44 23.66
C ASN A 357 -2.64 -25.78 24.58
N HIS A 358 -3.18 -26.99 24.46
CA HIS A 358 -3.75 -27.67 25.62
C HIS A 358 -2.57 -28.00 26.55
N ILE A 359 -2.67 -27.57 27.81
CA ILE A 359 -1.62 -27.62 28.84
C ILE A 359 -0.95 -29.00 28.90
N MET A 360 0.38 -29.04 28.73
CA MET A 360 1.23 -30.07 29.33
C MET A 360 2.44 -29.39 29.99
N SER A 361 2.51 -29.62 31.30
CA SER A 361 3.54 -29.35 32.29
C SER A 361 4.99 -29.28 31.79
N LEU A 362 5.73 -28.28 32.28
CA LEU A 362 7.20 -28.25 32.31
C LEU A 362 7.78 -29.51 32.98
N PRO A 363 8.88 -30.07 32.47
CA PRO A 363 9.92 -30.66 33.31
C PRO A 363 10.91 -29.57 33.73
N LYS A 364 11.18 -29.53 35.05
CA LYS A 364 12.31 -28.84 35.68
C LYS A 364 13.61 -29.63 35.50
N ASP A 365 14.70 -28.87 35.57
CA ASP A 365 16.10 -29.23 35.75
C ASP A 365 16.88 -29.78 34.56
N LEU A 366 18.06 -29.19 34.31
CA LEU A 366 19.31 -29.79 34.80
C LEU A 366 20.43 -28.74 34.87
N SER A 367 21.23 -28.93 35.90
CA SER A 367 22.30 -28.10 36.40
C SER A 367 23.67 -28.58 35.90
N GLN A 368 24.63 -27.65 35.95
CA GLN A 368 26.10 -27.83 36.04
C GLN A 368 26.89 -28.35 34.81
N SER A 369 27.93 -27.59 34.44
CA SER A 369 29.28 -28.15 34.31
C SER A 369 30.39 -27.08 34.35
N ASN A 370 31.52 -27.50 34.91
CA ASN A 370 32.71 -26.76 35.33
C ASN A 370 33.72 -26.38 34.22
N LEU A 371 34.63 -25.46 34.57
CA LEU A 371 35.89 -25.04 33.92
C LEU A 371 36.87 -26.20 33.65
N ILE A 372 37.75 -26.19 32.61
CA ILE A 372 39.15 -25.66 32.58
C ILE A 372 39.77 -25.88 31.15
N PRO A 373 40.84 -25.14 30.72
CA PRO A 373 41.22 -24.83 29.33
C PRO A 373 42.49 -25.58 28.81
N ILE A 374 42.90 -25.35 27.54
CA ILE A 374 44.30 -25.23 27.06
C ILE A 374 44.35 -24.66 25.61
N GLY A 375 45.09 -23.55 25.47
CA GLY A 375 45.94 -23.02 24.36
C GLY A 375 45.65 -23.32 22.88
N ASN A 376 45.54 -22.28 22.04
CA ASN A 376 46.69 -21.52 21.53
C ASN A 376 46.26 -20.35 20.62
N GLU A 377 47.08 -19.30 20.67
CA GLU A 377 46.93 -17.96 20.09
C GLU A 377 46.78 -17.92 18.56
N ILE A 378 45.79 -17.16 18.09
CA ILE A 378 45.97 -16.20 17.00
C ILE A 378 45.32 -14.90 17.47
N GLU A 379 46.14 -14.04 18.08
CA GLU A 379 45.71 -12.70 18.46
C GLU A 379 45.88 -11.77 17.24
N SER A 380 44.77 -11.34 16.64
CA SER A 380 44.72 -10.05 15.93
C SER A 380 43.27 -9.65 15.57
N LEU A 381 42.73 -8.72 16.36
CA LEU A 381 41.71 -7.71 15.99
C LEU A 381 40.19 -8.01 16.10
N THR A 382 39.70 -8.94 16.94
CA THR A 382 38.25 -9.05 17.22
C THR A 382 37.88 -9.24 18.70
N ASN A 383 38.47 -8.46 19.61
CA ASN A 383 38.20 -8.55 21.06
C ASN A 383 37.52 -7.30 21.65
N THR A 384 36.65 -6.65 20.88
CA THR A 384 35.72 -5.68 21.45
C THR A 384 34.38 -6.39 21.66
N PRO A 385 33.94 -6.59 22.92
CA PRO A 385 32.58 -7.02 23.22
C PRO A 385 31.60 -6.10 22.51
N LEU A 386 30.72 -6.68 21.71
CA LEU A 386 29.69 -5.96 20.99
C LEU A 386 28.38 -6.24 21.68
N ASP A 387 27.89 -5.26 22.43
CA ASP A 387 26.62 -5.38 23.13
C ASP A 387 25.47 -5.38 22.14
N CYS A 388 24.38 -6.06 22.53
CA CYS A 388 23.16 -5.98 21.76
C CYS A 388 22.59 -4.57 21.79
N GLU A 389 22.41 -3.99 20.61
CA GLU A 389 21.63 -2.76 20.45
C GLU A 389 20.23 -3.14 19.98
N VAL A 390 19.24 -2.47 20.54
CA VAL A 390 17.83 -2.63 20.17
C VAL A 390 17.28 -1.30 19.72
N SER A 391 16.27 -1.36 18.85
CA SER A 391 15.51 -0.19 18.45
C SER A 391 14.83 0.45 19.66
N THR A 392 14.33 1.67 19.45
CA THR A 392 13.30 2.22 20.32
C THR A 392 12.10 1.27 20.36
N TRP A 393 11.37 1.33 21.47
CA TRP A 393 10.10 0.63 21.57
C TRP A 393 9.16 1.10 20.48
N SER A 394 8.46 0.14 19.87
CA SER A 394 7.24 0.43 19.14
C SER A 394 6.29 1.16 20.07
N PRO A 395 5.36 1.90 19.49
CA PRO A 395 4.24 2.39 20.26
C PRO A 395 3.36 1.24 20.78
N TRP A 396 2.46 1.55 21.71
CA TRP A 396 1.53 0.56 22.25
C TRP A 396 0.47 0.20 21.22
N GLY A 397 0.21 -1.09 21.03
CA GLY A 397 -0.93 -1.60 20.28
C GLY A 397 -2.26 -1.30 20.98
N LEU A 398 -3.35 -1.67 20.31
CA LEU A 398 -4.71 -1.47 20.85
C LEU A 398 -4.91 -2.23 22.18
N CYS A 399 -5.75 -1.66 23.04
CA CYS A 399 -6.09 -2.27 24.31
C CYS A 399 -7.00 -3.50 24.12
N LYS A 400 -6.51 -4.69 24.47
CA LYS A 400 -7.23 -5.97 24.39
C LYS A 400 -7.93 -6.26 25.72
N GLY A 401 -9.25 -6.21 25.76
CA GLY A 401 -10.00 -6.56 26.96
C GLY A 401 -11.50 -6.63 26.70
N LYS A 402 -12.24 -7.19 27.65
CA LYS A 402 -13.71 -7.05 27.66
C LYS A 402 -14.05 -5.67 28.19
N CYS A 403 -15.05 -5.05 27.59
CA CYS A 403 -15.57 -3.79 28.06
C CYS A 403 -16.01 -3.84 29.52
N GLY A 404 -15.55 -2.86 30.30
CA GLY A 404 -15.73 -2.82 31.75
C GLY A 404 -14.74 -3.69 32.56
N GLN A 405 -13.72 -4.26 31.93
CA GLN A 405 -12.61 -4.97 32.59
C GLN A 405 -11.27 -4.38 32.15
N THR A 406 -10.26 -4.53 33.00
CA THR A 406 -8.87 -4.21 32.63
C THR A 406 -8.46 -5.04 31.42
N GLY A 407 -8.03 -4.36 30.37
CA GLY A 407 -7.43 -4.96 29.20
C GLY A 407 -5.91 -4.85 29.22
N THR A 408 -5.30 -5.35 28.17
CA THR A 408 -3.86 -5.39 28.00
C THR A 408 -3.46 -4.87 26.62
N LYS A 409 -2.46 -4.01 26.56
CA LYS A 409 -1.81 -3.59 25.31
C LYS A 409 -0.36 -4.06 25.27
N HIS A 410 0.12 -4.34 24.08
CA HIS A 410 1.48 -4.84 23.84
C HIS A 410 2.28 -3.86 22.99
N ARG A 411 3.59 -3.86 23.15
CA ARG A 411 4.54 -3.16 22.25
C ARG A 411 5.75 -4.04 22.01
N THR A 412 6.45 -3.82 20.92
CA THR A 412 7.62 -4.62 20.52
C THR A 412 8.80 -3.73 20.18
N ARG A 413 10.02 -4.26 20.16
CA ARG A 413 11.21 -3.60 19.62
C ARG A 413 12.07 -4.66 18.94
N TYR A 414 12.92 -4.26 18.01
CA TYR A 414 13.78 -5.19 17.30
C TYR A 414 15.23 -5.02 17.70
N ILE A 415 16.03 -6.05 17.43
CA ILE A 415 17.48 -6.02 17.60
C ILE A 415 18.06 -5.25 16.41
N SER A 416 18.67 -4.09 16.66
CA SER A 416 19.42 -3.33 15.66
C SER A 416 20.83 -3.91 15.48
N LEU A 417 21.41 -4.46 16.55
CA LEU A 417 22.72 -5.11 16.53
C LEU A 417 22.72 -6.37 17.39
N GLN A 418 23.08 -7.52 16.80
CA GLN A 418 23.20 -8.77 17.54
C GLN A 418 24.47 -8.74 18.42
N PRO A 419 24.42 -9.34 19.62
CA PRO A 419 25.58 -9.39 20.50
C PRO A 419 26.67 -10.30 19.91
N ALA A 420 27.94 -9.93 20.10
CA ALA A 420 29.10 -10.70 19.67
C ALA A 420 30.28 -10.53 20.63
N ASN A 421 31.27 -11.43 20.57
CA ASN A 421 32.50 -11.40 21.38
C ASN A 421 32.22 -11.24 22.88
N ASP A 422 31.29 -12.05 23.43
CA ASP A 422 30.85 -12.00 24.83
C ASP A 422 30.22 -10.65 25.27
N GLY A 423 29.67 -9.87 24.34
CA GLY A 423 28.85 -8.69 24.65
C GLY A 423 27.50 -9.01 25.30
N VAL A 424 26.87 -7.99 25.88
CA VAL A 424 25.60 -8.12 26.62
C VAL A 424 24.46 -8.62 25.72
N ALA A 425 23.77 -9.66 26.17
CA ALA A 425 22.63 -10.25 25.47
C ALA A 425 21.46 -9.25 25.32
N CYS A 426 20.66 -9.45 24.27
CA CYS A 426 19.52 -8.57 23.99
C CYS A 426 18.49 -8.57 25.13
N PRO A 427 17.99 -7.40 25.54
CA PRO A 427 16.89 -7.32 26.50
C PRO A 427 15.56 -7.77 25.86
N ASN A 428 14.49 -7.89 26.66
CA ASN A 428 13.17 -8.31 26.15
C ASN A 428 12.74 -7.46 24.95
N LEU A 429 12.26 -8.13 23.91
CA LEU A 429 11.82 -7.52 22.66
C LEU A 429 10.31 -7.21 22.65
N GLU A 430 9.59 -7.69 23.66
CA GLU A 430 8.16 -7.49 23.84
C GLU A 430 7.90 -6.93 25.23
N ASP A 431 6.91 -6.06 25.33
CA ASP A 431 6.46 -5.46 26.58
C ASP A 431 4.94 -5.38 26.59
N GLU A 432 4.38 -5.49 27.79
CA GLU A 432 2.95 -5.64 28.03
C GLU A 432 2.53 -4.69 29.16
N LYS A 433 1.40 -4.01 28.99
CA LYS A 433 0.87 -3.10 30.01
C LYS A 433 -0.65 -3.17 30.06
N GLU A 434 -1.19 -3.08 31.27
CA GLU A 434 -2.61 -2.91 31.51
C GLU A 434 -3.14 -1.59 30.90
N CYS A 435 -4.37 -1.64 30.43
CA CYS A 435 -5.07 -0.51 29.82
C CYS A 435 -6.59 -0.66 29.97
N GLU A 436 -7.33 0.41 29.75
CA GLU A 436 -8.79 0.38 29.67
C GLU A 436 -9.19 0.31 28.18
N PRO A 437 -10.02 -0.66 27.75
CA PRO A 437 -10.46 -0.74 26.36
C PRO A 437 -11.32 0.47 25.96
N ASP A 438 -10.85 1.26 24.98
CA ASP A 438 -11.61 2.38 24.43
C ASP A 438 -12.69 1.89 23.43
N ASN A 439 -13.85 2.55 23.43
CA ASN A 439 -15.03 2.30 22.57
C ASN A 439 -15.72 0.94 22.76
N CYS A 440 -16.29 0.80 23.95
CA CYS A 440 -17.24 -0.23 24.30
C CYS A 440 -18.64 0.11 23.80
N VAL A 441 -19.04 -0.49 22.67
CA VAL A 441 -20.41 -0.43 22.15
C VAL A 441 -21.17 -1.69 22.51
#